data_AF-A0A2G6P1U0-F1
#
_entry.id   AF-A0A2G6P1U0-F1
#
_cell.length_a   1.000
_cell.length_b   1.000
_cell.length_c   1.000
_cell.angle_alpha   90.00
_cell.angle_beta   90.00
_cell.angle_gamma   90.00
#
_symmetry.space_group_name_H-M   'P 1'
#
loop_
_entity.id
_entity.type
_entity.pdbx_description
1 polymer ?
#
loop_
_entity_poly.entity_id
_entity_poly.type
_entity_poly.pdbx_seq_one_letter_code
_entity_poly.pdbx_strand_id
1 'polypeptide(L)'
;MKNIISRFKSMNNFKISTQAKKILVILIMLTQFSEYAQGKKVKMDQSFIVPLEIGKNPAFQYKSLKIDPVNLFVDSDSTHIQLELKLTENNNLFSTFLRCYKEDDSIKINYPKAFKSYIFNLDINKEKIGLIIEKLDFGTPFFVDLKQKISIGDMILQFNKVFEEWSEDPDGNQIDSFNSYEALLFYKDEEKKYTFINPDRYAESSFFYGVERL
;
A
#
# COMPACT_ATOMS: atom_id res chain seq x y z
N MET A 1 9.18 -15.04 -32.19
CA MET A 1 7.71 -15.12 -31.93
C MET A 1 7.12 -16.52 -31.73
N LYS A 2 7.86 -17.65 -31.89
CA LYS A 2 7.29 -19.01 -31.70
C LYS A 2 7.48 -19.64 -30.31
N ASN A 3 8.23 -19.00 -29.38
CA ASN A 3 8.59 -19.60 -28.09
C ASN A 3 7.72 -19.19 -26.88
N ILE A 4 6.78 -18.27 -27.06
CA ILE A 4 5.90 -17.79 -25.97
C ILE A 4 4.59 -18.59 -25.91
N ILE A 5 4.08 -19.03 -27.07
CA ILE A 5 2.79 -19.73 -27.17
C ILE A 5 2.85 -21.17 -26.59
N SER A 6 4.02 -21.82 -26.56
CA SER A 6 4.14 -23.17 -26.00
C SER A 6 4.02 -23.23 -24.48
N ARG A 7 4.29 -22.12 -23.75
CA ARG A 7 4.15 -22.07 -22.30
C ARG A 7 2.70 -21.92 -21.83
N PHE A 8 1.82 -21.33 -22.64
CA PHE A 8 0.40 -21.13 -22.29
C PHE A 8 -0.45 -22.40 -22.35
N LYS A 9 -0.07 -23.42 -23.14
CA LYS A 9 -0.85 -24.66 -23.25
C LYS A 9 -0.79 -25.58 -22.02
N SER A 10 0.13 -25.35 -21.07
CA SER A 10 0.23 -26.20 -19.87
C SER A 10 -0.67 -25.79 -18.71
N MET A 11 -1.38 -24.64 -18.80
CA MET A 11 -2.18 -24.11 -17.69
C MET A 11 -3.61 -24.67 -17.59
N ASN A 12 -4.08 -25.49 -18.53
CA ASN A 12 -5.47 -25.94 -18.58
C ASN A 12 -5.82 -27.16 -17.71
N ASN A 13 -4.93 -27.65 -16.84
CA ASN A 13 -5.18 -28.82 -16.00
C ASN A 13 -4.99 -28.57 -14.50
N PHE A 14 -5.39 -27.41 -13.98
CA PHE A 14 -5.44 -27.18 -12.54
C PHE A 14 -6.80 -27.59 -11.96
N LYS A 15 -6.85 -28.75 -11.29
CA LYS A 15 -7.87 -29.04 -10.27
C LYS A 15 -7.59 -28.15 -9.06
N ILE A 16 -8.21 -26.97 -9.04
CA ILE A 16 -8.11 -26.03 -7.92
C ILE A 16 -8.92 -26.58 -6.74
N SER A 17 -8.27 -26.79 -5.60
CA SER A 17 -8.94 -27.21 -4.36
C SER A 17 -9.94 -26.12 -3.90
N THR A 18 -11.00 -26.53 -3.22
CA THR A 18 -12.09 -25.64 -2.76
C THR A 18 -11.59 -24.51 -1.85
N GLN A 19 -10.44 -24.69 -1.18
CA GLN A 19 -9.73 -23.67 -0.39
C GLN A 19 -9.05 -22.61 -1.27
N ALA A 20 -8.40 -23.02 -2.36
CA ALA A 20 -7.78 -22.09 -3.31
C ALA A 20 -8.80 -21.26 -4.10
N LYS A 21 -10.02 -21.80 -4.29
CA LYS A 21 -11.16 -21.00 -4.81
C LYS A 21 -11.55 -19.85 -3.88
N LYS A 22 -11.48 -20.03 -2.56
CA LYS A 22 -11.80 -18.95 -1.60
C LYS A 22 -10.75 -17.83 -1.62
N ILE A 23 -9.47 -18.18 -1.77
CA ILE A 23 -8.37 -17.21 -1.91
C ILE A 23 -8.47 -16.43 -3.23
N LEU A 24 -8.83 -17.10 -4.33
CA LEU A 24 -9.03 -16.46 -5.62
C LEU A 24 -10.24 -15.50 -5.61
N VAL A 25 -11.31 -15.84 -4.89
CA VAL A 25 -12.48 -14.95 -4.72
C VAL A 25 -12.12 -13.70 -3.91
N ILE A 26 -11.21 -13.79 -2.93
CA ILE A 26 -10.69 -12.62 -2.20
C ILE A 26 -9.90 -11.70 -3.15
N LEU A 27 -9.16 -12.24 -4.12
CA LEU A 27 -8.43 -11.45 -5.10
C LEU A 27 -9.35 -10.78 -6.14
N ILE A 28 -10.42 -11.45 -6.57
CA ILE A 28 -11.34 -10.95 -7.61
C ILE A 28 -12.31 -9.89 -7.07
N MET A 29 -12.76 -10.01 -5.81
CA MET A 29 -13.64 -9.00 -5.17
C MET A 29 -12.96 -7.63 -4.97
N LEU A 30 -11.63 -7.55 -5.07
CA LEU A 30 -10.87 -6.31 -4.97
C LEU A 30 -10.91 -5.44 -6.24
N THR A 31 -11.55 -5.91 -7.33
CA THR A 31 -11.56 -5.21 -8.63
C THR A 31 -12.88 -4.48 -8.96
N GLN A 32 -13.91 -4.55 -8.10
CA GLN A 32 -15.26 -4.04 -8.45
C GLN A 32 -15.68 -2.72 -7.78
N PHE A 33 -14.76 -1.91 -7.25
CA PHE A 33 -15.09 -0.57 -6.75
C PHE A 33 -14.19 0.49 -7.37
N SER A 34 -14.41 0.76 -8.65
CA SER A 34 -13.95 1.97 -9.32
C SER A 34 -14.98 3.09 -9.11
N GLU A 35 -15.14 3.55 -7.87
CA GLU A 35 -15.91 4.77 -7.56
C GLU A 35 -15.59 5.20 -6.12
N TYR A 36 -14.99 6.38 -5.97
CA TYR A 36 -14.85 7.14 -4.74
C TYR A 36 -14.40 6.35 -3.49
N ALA A 37 -13.10 6.41 -3.19
CA ALA A 37 -12.57 6.12 -1.87
C ALA A 37 -12.99 7.20 -0.82
N GLN A 38 -14.30 7.40 -0.66
CA GLN A 38 -14.91 7.74 0.63
C GLN A 38 -15.58 6.47 1.15
N GLY A 39 -14.73 5.49 1.50
CA GLY A 39 -15.18 4.25 2.11
C GLY A 39 -15.90 4.55 3.42
N LYS A 40 -17.19 4.23 3.46
CA LYS A 40 -18.06 4.22 4.64
C LYS A 40 -17.33 3.54 5.79
N LYS A 41 -16.99 4.29 6.86
CA LYS A 41 -16.32 3.80 8.08
C LYS A 41 -17.13 2.63 8.65
N VAL A 42 -16.69 1.39 8.40
CA VAL A 42 -17.02 0.28 9.30
C VAL A 42 -16.26 0.60 10.58
N LYS A 43 -16.98 1.04 11.63
CA LYS A 43 -16.40 1.21 12.96
C LYS A 43 -15.82 -0.15 13.38
N MET A 44 -14.51 -0.28 13.29
CA MET A 44 -13.79 -1.30 14.05
C MET A 44 -13.68 -0.78 15.48
N ASP A 45 -14.14 -1.57 16.44
CA ASP A 45 -14.16 -1.25 17.88
C ASP A 45 -12.75 -1.08 18.52
N GLN A 46 -11.68 -0.91 17.73
CA GLN A 46 -10.29 -0.83 18.20
C GLN A 46 -9.44 0.26 17.52
N SER A 47 -10.06 1.33 17.00
CA SER A 47 -9.32 2.49 16.51
C SER A 47 -8.78 3.34 17.67
N PHE A 48 -7.47 3.58 17.70
CA PHE A 48 -6.84 4.53 18.62
C PHE A 48 -6.53 5.84 17.89
N ILE A 49 -6.95 6.97 18.44
CA ILE A 49 -6.77 8.28 17.82
C ILE A 49 -5.84 9.12 18.71
N VAL A 50 -4.76 9.61 18.12
CA VAL A 50 -3.83 10.54 18.78
C VAL A 50 -4.02 11.92 18.15
N PRO A 51 -4.43 12.94 18.92
CA PRO A 51 -4.46 14.30 18.41
C PRO A 51 -3.04 14.75 18.09
N LEU A 52 -2.87 15.45 16.97
CA LEU A 52 -1.59 15.98 16.52
C LEU A 52 -1.61 17.51 16.53
N GLU A 53 -0.47 18.08 16.89
CA GLU A 53 -0.16 19.51 16.75
C GLU A 53 0.84 19.71 15.60
N ILE A 54 0.79 20.87 14.94
CA ILE A 54 1.77 21.24 13.91
C ILE A 54 3.16 21.28 14.56
N GLY A 55 4.14 20.67 13.92
CA GLY A 55 5.49 20.49 14.44
C GLY A 55 5.67 19.13 15.12
N LYS A 56 6.44 19.12 16.21
CA LYS A 56 6.82 17.88 16.91
C LYS A 56 5.71 17.42 17.84
N ASN A 57 5.42 16.13 17.83
CA ASN A 57 4.47 15.51 18.75
C ASN A 57 5.21 14.54 19.69
N PRO A 58 4.69 14.30 20.92
CA PRO A 58 5.30 13.36 21.84
C PRO A 58 5.23 11.93 21.29
N ALA A 59 6.34 11.21 21.39
CA ALA A 59 6.34 9.78 21.13
C ALA A 59 5.52 9.03 22.18
N PHE A 60 4.88 7.94 21.77
CA PHE A 60 4.06 7.10 22.64
C PHE A 60 4.25 5.61 22.31
N GLN A 61 3.90 4.77 23.27
CA GLN A 61 3.93 3.31 23.10
C GLN A 61 2.52 2.81 22.77
N TYR A 62 2.39 2.05 21.69
CA TYR A 62 1.18 1.32 21.34
C TYR A 62 1.50 -0.16 21.21
N LYS A 63 1.11 -0.95 22.22
CA LYS A 63 1.48 -2.37 22.35
C LYS A 63 3.01 -2.53 22.31
N SER A 64 3.57 -3.32 21.39
CA SER A 64 5.02 -3.51 21.21
C SER A 64 5.68 -2.40 20.38
N LEU A 65 4.90 -1.53 19.75
CA LEU A 65 5.40 -0.54 18.81
C LEU A 65 5.55 0.82 19.50
N LYS A 66 6.76 1.38 19.49
CA LYS A 66 6.98 2.79 19.82
C LYS A 66 6.71 3.62 18.57
N ILE A 67 5.85 4.62 18.69
CA ILE A 67 5.44 5.50 17.60
C ILE A 67 5.88 6.92 17.95
N ASP A 68 6.64 7.53 17.06
CA ASP A 68 7.18 8.87 17.20
C ASP A 68 6.70 9.71 16.00
N PRO A 69 5.64 10.51 16.16
CA PRO A 69 5.18 11.46 15.14
C PRO A 69 6.12 12.68 15.15
N VAL A 70 7.21 12.54 14.40
CA VAL A 70 8.38 13.42 14.46
C VAL A 70 8.04 14.85 14.08
N ASN A 71 7.28 15.02 12.99
CA ASN A 71 6.96 16.34 12.47
C ASN A 71 5.67 16.29 11.65
N LEU A 72 4.66 17.02 12.10
CA LEU A 72 3.47 17.35 11.31
C LEU A 72 3.69 18.71 10.64
N PHE A 73 3.71 18.70 9.31
CA PHE A 73 3.75 19.90 8.49
C PHE A 73 2.38 20.09 7.83
N VAL A 74 1.88 21.33 7.88
CA VAL A 74 0.64 21.75 7.22
C VAL A 74 0.94 23.05 6.50
N ASP A 75 0.79 23.06 5.18
CA ASP A 75 0.77 24.26 4.38
C ASP A 75 -0.68 24.71 4.19
N SER A 76 -1.02 25.87 4.77
CA SER A 76 -2.36 26.44 4.70
C SER A 76 -2.78 26.79 3.28
N ASP A 77 -1.83 27.02 2.38
CA ASP A 77 -2.08 27.61 1.07
C ASP A 77 -2.19 26.54 -0.04
N SER A 78 -1.63 25.35 0.18
CA SER A 78 -1.46 24.31 -0.87
C SER A 78 -2.14 22.97 -0.58
N THR A 79 -2.96 22.86 0.46
CA THR A 79 -3.55 21.58 0.94
C THR A 79 -2.50 20.48 1.18
N HIS A 80 -1.25 20.88 1.46
CA HIS A 80 -0.17 19.97 1.76
C HIS A 80 -0.14 19.66 3.25
N ILE A 81 -0.39 18.41 3.60
CA ILE A 81 -0.27 17.86 4.95
C ILE A 81 0.71 16.70 4.87
N GLN A 82 1.74 16.74 5.70
CA GLN A 82 2.74 15.69 5.81
C GLN A 82 3.04 15.38 7.27
N LEU A 83 2.96 14.11 7.64
CA LEU A 83 3.43 13.59 8.92
C LEU A 83 4.59 12.64 8.69
N GLU A 84 5.75 12.93 9.28
CA GLU A 84 6.83 11.96 9.45
C GLU A 84 6.54 11.06 10.66
N LEU A 85 6.60 9.75 10.45
CA LEU A 85 6.46 8.74 11.50
C LEU A 85 7.76 7.94 11.63
N LYS A 86 8.32 7.93 12.84
CA LYS A 86 9.35 6.97 13.25
C LYS A 86 8.71 5.86 14.07
N LEU A 87 8.89 4.63 13.62
CA LEU A 87 8.32 3.43 14.21
C LEU A 87 9.47 2.57 14.73
N THR A 88 9.46 2.24 16.01
CA THR A 88 10.51 1.39 16.62
C THR A 88 9.91 0.12 17.21
N GLU A 89 10.42 -1.02 16.76
CA GLU A 89 10.07 -2.35 17.28
C GLU A 89 11.34 -3.20 17.39
N ASN A 90 11.56 -3.83 18.55
CA ASN A 90 12.72 -4.68 18.82
C ASN A 90 14.06 -4.01 18.44
N ASN A 91 14.23 -2.73 18.82
CA ASN A 91 15.39 -1.88 18.49
C ASN A 91 15.60 -1.57 17.00
N ASN A 92 14.72 -2.01 16.11
CA ASN A 92 14.76 -1.62 14.70
C ASN A 92 13.95 -0.34 14.50
N LEU A 93 14.57 0.65 13.87
CA LEU A 93 13.94 1.93 13.53
C LEU A 93 13.50 1.91 12.06
N PHE A 94 12.25 2.28 11.84
CA PHE A 94 11.65 2.48 10.53
C PHE A 94 11.15 3.91 10.43
N SER A 95 11.29 4.53 9.27
CA SER A 95 10.74 5.85 9.00
C SER A 95 9.79 5.78 7.82
N THR A 96 8.66 6.46 7.93
CA THR A 96 7.68 6.57 6.85
C THR A 96 6.96 7.91 6.92
N PHE A 97 6.20 8.22 5.88
CA PHE A 97 5.42 9.46 5.79
C PHE A 97 3.96 9.17 5.47
N LEU A 98 3.06 9.90 6.13
CA LEU A 98 1.66 10.05 5.71
C LEU A 98 1.49 11.43 5.08
N ARG A 99 0.98 11.49 3.86
CA ARG A 99 0.91 12.70 3.03
C ARG A 99 -0.44 12.83 2.36
N CYS A 100 -0.94 14.06 2.34
CA CYS A 100 -2.02 14.54 1.48
C CYS A 100 -1.50 15.82 0.84
N TYR A 101 -1.45 15.90 -0.48
CA TYR A 101 -1.01 17.12 -1.17
C TYR A 101 -1.75 17.29 -2.49
N LYS A 102 -1.89 18.53 -2.95
CA LYS A 102 -2.39 18.82 -4.30
C LYS A 102 -1.21 18.86 -5.27
N GLU A 103 -1.36 18.16 -6.39
CA GLU A 103 -0.45 18.17 -7.52
C GLU A 103 -1.25 18.30 -8.81
N ASP A 104 -0.91 19.31 -9.60
CA ASP A 104 -1.72 19.86 -10.68
C ASP A 104 -3.14 20.20 -10.20
N ASP A 105 -4.12 19.33 -10.51
CA ASP A 105 -5.51 19.43 -10.07
C ASP A 105 -6.02 18.17 -9.33
N SER A 106 -5.11 17.30 -8.92
CA SER A 106 -5.43 16.06 -8.21
C SER A 106 -4.91 16.08 -6.77
N ILE A 107 -5.71 15.55 -5.84
CA ILE A 107 -5.25 15.29 -4.48
C ILE A 107 -4.55 13.94 -4.46
N LYS A 108 -3.27 13.94 -4.06
CA LYS A 108 -2.45 12.75 -3.85
C LYS A 108 -2.45 12.40 -2.38
N ILE A 109 -2.74 11.13 -2.07
CA ILE A 109 -2.80 10.59 -0.71
C ILE A 109 -2.01 9.29 -0.66
N ASN A 110 -1.23 9.07 0.40
CA ASN A 110 -0.49 7.82 0.61
C ASN A 110 -0.86 7.09 1.94
N TYR A 111 -2.04 7.38 2.47
CA TYR A 111 -2.60 6.75 3.66
C TYR A 111 -4.03 6.24 3.38
N PRO A 112 -4.53 5.20 4.10
CA PRO A 112 -3.92 4.49 5.22
C PRO A 112 -2.64 3.75 4.82
N LYS A 113 -1.58 3.82 5.64
CA LYS A 113 -0.32 3.12 5.40
C LYS A 113 -0.17 1.97 6.38
N ALA A 114 0.10 0.77 5.87
CA ALA A 114 0.30 -0.43 6.66
C ALA A 114 1.75 -0.51 7.17
N PHE A 115 1.89 -0.91 8.43
CA PHE A 115 3.15 -1.34 9.04
C PHE A 115 2.88 -2.47 10.02
N LYS A 116 3.55 -3.61 9.80
CA LYS A 116 3.29 -4.86 10.54
C LYS A 116 1.80 -5.23 10.49
N SER A 117 1.16 -5.35 11.64
CA SER A 117 -0.27 -5.67 11.77
C SER A 117 -1.15 -4.43 12.00
N TYR A 118 -0.66 -3.24 11.65
CA TYR A 118 -1.35 -1.98 11.90
C TYR A 118 -1.46 -1.15 10.62
N ILE A 119 -2.49 -0.31 10.58
CA ILE A 119 -2.63 0.76 9.59
C ILE A 119 -2.59 2.12 10.30
N PHE A 120 -1.94 3.07 9.66
CA PHE A 120 -1.76 4.44 10.10
C PHE A 120 -2.48 5.35 9.12
N ASN A 121 -3.42 6.14 9.61
CA ASN A 121 -4.25 7.01 8.79
C ASN A 121 -4.29 8.43 9.41
N LEU A 122 -4.62 9.44 8.61
CA LEU A 122 -4.83 10.80 9.09
C LEU A 122 -6.33 11.12 9.13
N ASP A 123 -6.82 11.49 10.31
CA ASP A 123 -8.12 12.16 10.46
C ASP A 123 -7.91 13.66 10.25
N ILE A 124 -8.23 14.17 9.06
CA ILE A 124 -8.13 15.58 8.76
C ILE A 124 -9.54 16.16 8.81
N ASN A 125 -9.83 16.86 9.89
CA ASN A 125 -11.01 17.70 9.99
C ASN A 125 -10.59 19.18 10.02
N LYS A 126 -11.52 20.10 9.74
CA LYS A 126 -11.21 21.53 9.54
C LYS A 126 -10.46 22.19 10.71
N GLU A 127 -10.51 21.63 11.91
CA GLU A 127 -9.96 22.24 13.11
C GLU A 127 -8.83 21.43 13.74
N LYS A 128 -8.71 20.14 13.42
CA LYS A 128 -7.82 19.18 14.09
C LYS A 128 -7.34 18.11 13.13
N ILE A 129 -6.07 17.74 13.29
CA ILE A 129 -5.47 16.60 12.62
C ILE A 129 -5.21 15.52 13.68
N GLY A 130 -5.60 14.29 13.40
CA GLY A 130 -5.37 13.14 14.27
C GLY A 130 -4.65 12.01 13.55
N LEU A 131 -3.75 11.32 14.24
CA LEU A 131 -3.22 10.04 13.81
C LEU A 131 -4.18 8.93 14.25
N ILE A 132 -4.79 8.25 13.29
CA ILE A 132 -5.60 7.05 13.53
C ILE A 132 -4.70 5.83 13.40
N ILE A 133 -4.76 4.94 14.39
CA ILE A 133 -4.07 3.65 14.41
C ILE A 133 -5.12 2.56 14.55
N GLU A 134 -5.16 1.65 13.58
CA GLU A 134 -6.08 0.51 13.57
C GLU A 134 -5.32 -0.78 13.33
N LYS A 135 -5.94 -1.91 13.71
CA LYS A 135 -5.43 -3.22 13.31
C LYS A 135 -5.62 -3.37 11.79
N LEU A 136 -4.58 -3.83 11.10
CA LEU A 136 -4.70 -4.19 9.71
C LEU A 136 -5.58 -5.44 9.57
N ASP A 137 -6.57 -5.38 8.68
CA ASP A 137 -7.50 -6.46 8.41
C ASP A 137 -7.81 -6.55 6.91
N PHE A 138 -8.42 -7.66 6.50
CA PHE A 138 -8.89 -7.88 5.14
C PHE A 138 -9.99 -6.87 4.76
N GLY A 139 -10.01 -6.48 3.48
CA GLY A 139 -10.99 -5.54 2.94
C GLY A 139 -10.64 -4.07 3.15
N THR A 140 -9.60 -3.76 3.93
CA THR A 140 -9.12 -2.39 4.10
C THR A 140 -8.04 -2.08 3.05
N PRO A 141 -8.23 -1.07 2.18
CA PRO A 141 -7.18 -0.63 1.28
C PRO A 141 -6.06 0.06 2.07
N PHE A 142 -4.80 -0.18 1.70
CA PHE A 142 -3.64 0.41 2.34
C PHE A 142 -2.48 0.59 1.37
N PHE A 143 -1.58 1.52 1.71
CA PHE A 143 -0.25 1.66 1.14
C PHE A 143 0.76 0.87 1.97
N VAL A 144 1.80 0.36 1.35
CA VAL A 144 2.89 -0.33 2.06
C VAL A 144 4.21 0.02 1.39
N ASP A 145 5.23 0.29 2.19
CA ASP A 145 6.57 0.57 1.68
C ASP A 145 7.20 -0.72 1.14
N LEU A 146 7.97 -0.61 0.05
CA LEU A 146 8.59 -1.78 -0.58
C LEU A 146 9.53 -2.50 0.40
N LYS A 147 9.64 -3.83 0.23
CA LYS A 147 10.42 -4.76 1.07
C LYS A 147 9.93 -4.86 2.52
N GLN A 148 8.88 -4.12 2.89
CA GLN A 148 8.28 -4.21 4.21
C GLN A 148 7.34 -5.42 4.30
N LYS A 149 7.49 -6.20 5.38
CA LYS A 149 6.55 -7.27 5.72
C LYS A 149 5.39 -6.72 6.55
N ILE A 150 4.18 -7.00 6.12
CA ILE A 150 2.94 -6.71 6.86
C ILE A 150 2.21 -8.02 7.17
N SER A 151 1.40 -8.02 8.23
CA SER A 151 0.67 -9.21 8.67
C SER A 151 -0.82 -8.96 8.83
N ILE A 152 -1.64 -9.86 8.29
CA ILE A 152 -3.10 -9.86 8.40
C ILE A 152 -3.52 -11.24 8.92
N GLY A 153 -3.79 -11.35 10.21
CA GLY A 153 -3.91 -12.65 10.86
C GLY A 153 -2.62 -13.47 10.72
N ASP A 154 -2.72 -14.71 10.24
CA ASP A 154 -1.57 -15.60 10.01
C ASP A 154 -0.91 -15.43 8.63
N MET A 155 -1.37 -14.44 7.86
CA MET A 155 -0.85 -14.15 6.53
C MET A 155 0.20 -13.05 6.59
N ILE A 156 1.34 -13.24 5.93
CA ILE A 156 2.37 -12.21 5.76
C ILE A 156 2.45 -11.83 4.29
N LEU A 157 2.48 -10.53 4.01
CA LEU A 157 2.66 -9.97 2.67
C LEU A 157 3.93 -9.15 2.60
N GLN A 158 4.61 -9.19 1.46
CA GLN A 158 5.73 -8.31 1.13
C GLN A 158 5.68 -7.95 -0.36
N PHE A 159 5.92 -6.68 -0.67
CA PHE A 159 5.99 -6.18 -2.04
C PHE A 159 7.42 -5.77 -2.39
N ASN A 160 7.94 -6.26 -3.50
CA ASN A 160 9.28 -5.93 -3.99
C ASN A 160 9.17 -5.28 -5.37
N LYS A 161 9.96 -4.24 -5.62
CA LYS A 161 10.26 -3.80 -7.00
C LYS A 161 11.35 -4.71 -7.55
N VAL A 162 11.11 -5.31 -8.72
CA VAL A 162 12.00 -6.29 -9.34
C VAL A 162 12.98 -5.59 -10.27
N PHE A 163 12.46 -4.86 -11.26
CA PHE A 163 13.25 -4.05 -12.18
C PHE A 163 12.38 -2.91 -12.73
N GLU A 164 13.07 -1.90 -13.26
CA GLU A 164 12.52 -0.76 -13.97
C GLU A 164 13.13 -0.79 -15.37
N GLU A 165 12.27 -0.80 -16.37
CA GLU A 165 12.67 -0.73 -17.77
C GLU A 165 11.98 0.47 -18.41
N TRP A 166 12.67 1.10 -19.35
CA TRP A 166 12.11 2.14 -20.19
C TRP A 166 12.43 1.88 -21.66
N SER A 167 11.68 2.52 -22.54
CA SER A 167 11.94 2.53 -23.97
C SER A 167 12.25 3.95 -24.42
N GLU A 168 13.12 4.07 -25.43
CA GLU A 168 13.58 5.34 -26.00
C GLU A 168 13.18 5.43 -27.47
N ASP A 169 12.90 6.64 -27.95
CA ASP A 169 12.83 6.93 -29.39
C ASP A 169 14.25 6.96 -30.01
N PRO A 170 14.37 7.06 -31.35
CA PRO A 170 15.68 7.14 -32.00
C PRO A 170 16.54 8.34 -31.62
N ASP A 171 15.95 9.38 -31.02
CA ASP A 171 16.64 10.58 -30.53
C ASP A 171 17.10 10.44 -29.06
N GLY A 172 16.79 9.29 -28.43
CA GLY A 172 17.13 8.99 -27.03
C GLY A 172 16.12 9.53 -26.02
N ASN A 173 14.94 10.00 -26.44
CA ASN A 173 13.90 10.43 -25.51
C ASN A 173 13.12 9.23 -24.99
N GLN A 174 12.89 9.17 -23.68
CA GLN A 174 12.05 8.14 -23.07
C GLN A 174 10.61 8.24 -23.58
N ILE A 175 10.08 7.15 -24.14
CA ILE A 175 8.71 7.05 -24.68
C ILE A 175 7.77 6.20 -23.83
N ASP A 176 8.29 5.28 -23.02
CA ASP A 176 7.50 4.48 -22.08
C ASP A 176 8.41 4.02 -20.94
N SER A 177 7.85 3.82 -19.75
CA SER A 177 8.48 3.05 -18.67
C SER A 177 7.51 2.02 -18.13
N PHE A 178 8.06 0.96 -17.57
CA PHE A 178 7.28 -0.03 -16.86
C PHE A 178 8.06 -0.57 -15.68
N ASN A 179 7.34 -0.66 -14.56
CA ASN A 179 7.86 -1.20 -13.32
C ASN A 179 7.33 -2.62 -13.13
N SER A 180 8.23 -3.59 -12.95
CA SER A 180 7.85 -4.94 -12.54
C SER A 180 7.90 -5.06 -11.02
N TYR A 181 6.83 -5.60 -10.45
CA TYR A 181 6.71 -5.85 -9.01
C TYR A 181 6.48 -7.33 -8.73
N GLU A 182 6.85 -7.71 -7.52
CA GLU A 182 6.62 -9.04 -6.97
C GLU A 182 5.89 -8.89 -5.63
N ALA A 183 4.76 -9.57 -5.49
CA ALA A 183 4.09 -9.77 -4.22
C ALA A 183 4.40 -11.19 -3.71
N LEU A 184 5.02 -11.26 -2.53
CA LEU A 184 5.25 -12.49 -1.78
C LEU A 184 4.17 -12.63 -0.71
N LEU A 185 3.51 -13.77 -0.72
CA LEU A 185 2.47 -14.18 0.22
C LEU A 185 2.98 -15.38 0.99
N PHE A 186 3.08 -15.25 2.30
CA PHE A 186 3.38 -16.36 3.20
C PHE A 186 2.13 -16.66 4.03
N TYR A 187 1.71 -17.92 4.05
CA TYR A 187 0.62 -18.38 4.89
C TYR A 187 0.93 -19.76 5.41
N LYS A 188 1.05 -19.87 6.75
CA LYS A 188 1.60 -21.07 7.41
C LYS A 188 3.00 -21.36 6.85
N ASP A 189 3.18 -22.50 6.21
CA ASP A 189 4.45 -22.94 5.62
C ASP A 189 4.45 -22.84 4.07
N GLU A 190 3.41 -22.24 3.48
CA GLU A 190 3.34 -22.02 2.04
C GLU A 190 3.80 -20.60 1.67
N GLU A 191 4.70 -20.52 0.70
CA GLU A 191 5.04 -19.29 0.00
C GLU A 191 4.37 -19.29 -1.38
N LYS A 192 3.68 -18.19 -1.72
CA LYS A 192 3.17 -17.92 -3.05
C LYS A 192 3.71 -16.60 -3.54
N LYS A 193 4.06 -16.60 -4.83
CA LYS A 193 4.68 -15.47 -5.49
C LYS A 193 3.83 -15.05 -6.68
N TYR A 194 3.58 -13.74 -6.77
CA TYR A 194 2.83 -13.13 -7.86
C TYR A 194 3.66 -12.01 -8.47
N THR A 195 3.79 -11.99 -9.79
CA THR A 195 4.49 -10.94 -10.53
C THR A 195 3.48 -10.16 -11.35
N PHE A 196 3.61 -8.84 -11.34
CA PHE A 196 2.77 -7.93 -12.11
C PHE A 196 3.57 -6.75 -12.61
N ILE A 197 3.12 -6.18 -13.72
CA ILE A 197 3.76 -5.04 -14.39
C ILE A 197 2.80 -3.86 -14.26
N ASN A 198 3.30 -2.73 -13.79
CA ASN A 198 2.60 -1.47 -13.86
C ASN A 198 3.14 -0.69 -15.06
N PRO A 199 2.35 -0.49 -16.14
CA PRO A 199 2.73 0.41 -17.21
C PRO A 199 2.72 1.83 -16.65
N ASP A 200 3.87 2.49 -16.70
CA ASP A 200 4.18 3.73 -15.98
C ASP A 200 3.60 4.95 -16.71
N ARG A 201 2.49 4.79 -17.46
CA ARG A 201 1.84 5.87 -18.20
C ARG A 201 1.31 7.00 -17.31
N TYR A 202 1.40 6.83 -15.99
CA TYR A 202 1.14 7.86 -14.99
C TYR A 202 2.17 7.69 -13.88
N ALA A 203 3.35 8.26 -14.09
CA ALA A 203 4.42 8.29 -13.11
C ALA A 203 3.91 8.82 -11.75
N GLU A 204 4.54 8.29 -10.70
CA GLU A 204 4.47 8.76 -9.32
C GLU A 204 3.21 8.43 -8.51
N SER A 205 3.10 7.16 -8.12
CA SER A 205 3.21 6.73 -6.71
C SER A 205 2.82 5.26 -6.61
N SER A 206 3.20 4.64 -5.50
CA SER A 206 2.91 3.26 -5.12
C SER A 206 1.41 2.99 -5.00
N PHE A 207 0.67 3.02 -6.11
CA PHE A 207 -0.72 2.62 -6.21
C PHE A 207 -0.78 1.15 -6.56
N PHE A 208 -1.24 0.33 -5.61
CA PHE A 208 -1.67 -1.03 -5.92
C PHE A 208 -3.16 -1.00 -6.24
N TYR A 209 -3.51 -0.84 -7.51
CA TYR A 209 -4.75 -1.41 -8.03
C TYR A 209 -4.43 -2.84 -8.50
N GLY A 210 -5.16 -3.81 -7.95
CA GLY A 210 -5.11 -5.17 -8.45
C GLY A 210 -5.63 -5.21 -9.89
N VAL A 211 -4.72 -5.45 -10.83
CA VAL A 211 -4.90 -6.09 -12.16
C VAL A 211 -6.05 -5.56 -13.05
N GLU A 212 -5.67 -4.81 -14.09
CA GLU A 212 -6.29 -4.79 -15.43
C GLU A 212 -5.17 -5.17 -16.43
N ARG A 213 -5.25 -6.06 -17.42
CA ARG A 213 -6.33 -6.81 -18.10
C ARG A 213 -5.77 -8.16 -18.61
N LEU A 214 -6.67 -9.14 -18.80
CA LEU A 214 -6.55 -10.19 -19.83
C LEU A 214 -7.07 -9.64 -21.17
#